data_AF-A0AA36ERA9-F1
#
_entry.id   AF-A0AA36ERA9-F1
#
_cell.length_a   1.000
_cell.length_b   1.000
_cell.length_c   1.000
_cell.angle_alpha   90.00
_cell.angle_beta   90.00
_cell.angle_gamma   90.00
#
_symmetry.space_group_name_H-M   'P 1'
#
loop_
_entity.id
_entity.type
_entity.pdbx_description
1 polymer ?
#
loop_
_entity_poly.entity_id
_entity_poly.type
_entity_poly.pdbx_seq_one_letter_code
_entity_poly.pdbx_strand_id
1 'polypeptide(L)'
;MKTASSFTKKANDVIDPHTNKTMVNVMWPPIKQAKKILLPIRLPEGTLDSMQFWVYDESTALTVINLKKSQYRIVDPKDLLKFGERDIRTLPHFQIILENELFEVVGKAFTRMVATIIERKLWVGAFDQSNVHLVDKL
;
A
#
# COMPACT_ATOMS: atom_id res chain seq x y z
N MET A 1 -1.52 -26.26 15.70
CA MET A 1 -2.05 -25.71 14.43
C MET A 1 -3.55 -25.47 14.62
N LYS A 2 -4.05 -24.23 14.55
CA LYS A 2 -5.50 -23.95 14.71
C LYS A 2 -6.17 -24.03 13.34
N THR A 3 -7.03 -25.01 13.14
CA THR A 3 -7.85 -25.17 11.92
C THR A 3 -8.82 -23.99 11.80
N ALA A 4 -8.99 -23.45 10.60
CA ALA A 4 -9.95 -22.36 10.35
C ALA A 4 -11.36 -22.84 10.68
N SER A 5 -12.07 -22.12 11.56
CA SER A 5 -13.47 -22.41 11.89
C SER A 5 -14.36 -21.96 10.73
N SER A 6 -15.09 -22.86 10.07
CA SER A 6 -16.15 -22.50 9.11
C SER A 6 -17.53 -22.48 9.79
N PHE A 7 -18.49 -21.80 9.17
CA PHE A 7 -19.90 -21.93 9.52
C PHE A 7 -20.75 -22.16 8.27
N THR A 8 -21.89 -22.83 8.41
CA THR A 8 -22.78 -23.14 7.31
C THR A 8 -23.97 -22.17 7.28
N LYS A 9 -24.33 -21.69 6.09
CA LYS A 9 -25.52 -20.85 5.88
C LYS A 9 -26.40 -21.50 4.81
N LYS A 10 -27.68 -21.72 5.13
CA LYS A 10 -28.67 -22.18 4.14
C LYS A 10 -28.91 -21.08 3.11
N ALA A 11 -28.86 -21.43 1.83
CA ALA A 11 -29.29 -20.55 0.76
C ALA A 11 -30.83 -20.57 0.74
N ASN A 12 -31.45 -19.44 1.05
CA ASN A 12 -32.90 -19.33 0.92
C ASN A 12 -33.25 -19.52 -0.57
N ASP A 13 -34.27 -20.33 -0.82
CA ASP A 13 -34.87 -20.55 -2.14
C ASP A 13 -34.00 -21.28 -3.17
N VAL A 14 -32.88 -21.88 -2.75
CA VAL A 14 -32.06 -22.76 -3.61
C VAL A 14 -32.19 -24.20 -3.11
N ILE A 15 -32.85 -25.04 -3.91
CA ILE A 15 -33.00 -26.47 -3.67
C ILE A 15 -32.04 -27.22 -4.59
N ASP A 16 -31.21 -28.08 -4.02
CA ASP A 16 -30.40 -29.01 -4.81
C ASP A 16 -31.33 -30.06 -5.47
N PRO A 17 -31.39 -30.11 -6.82
CA PRO A 17 -32.32 -31.00 -7.51
C PRO A 17 -31.97 -32.48 -7.36
N HIS A 18 -30.73 -32.84 -6.99
CA HIS A 18 -30.32 -34.23 -6.80
C HIS A 18 -30.66 -34.77 -5.41
N THR A 19 -30.66 -33.91 -4.40
CA THR A 19 -30.92 -34.31 -3.01
C THR A 19 -32.27 -33.83 -2.47
N ASN A 20 -32.96 -32.97 -3.22
CA ASN A 20 -34.20 -32.28 -2.84
C ASN A 20 -34.09 -31.57 -1.48
N LYS A 21 -32.88 -31.11 -1.13
CA LYS A 21 -32.59 -30.41 0.11
C LYS A 21 -32.17 -28.98 -0.20
N THR A 22 -32.47 -28.07 0.72
CA THR A 22 -31.99 -26.69 0.64
C THR A 22 -30.47 -26.69 0.62
N MET A 23 -29.89 -26.01 -0.38
CA MET A 23 -28.45 -25.91 -0.53
C MET A 23 -27.83 -25.20 0.68
N VAL A 24 -26.69 -25.72 1.13
CA VAL A 24 -25.95 -25.18 2.29
C VAL A 24 -24.61 -24.65 1.80
N ASN A 25 -24.40 -23.35 1.96
CA ASN A 25 -23.13 -22.71 1.65
C ASN A 25 -22.20 -22.82 2.86
N VAL A 26 -20.98 -23.32 2.64
CA VAL A 26 -19.90 -23.24 3.63
C VAL A 26 -19.33 -21.83 3.56
N MET A 27 -19.53 -21.06 4.61
CA MET A 27 -18.94 -19.75 4.77
C MET A 27 -17.68 -19.87 5.63
N TRP A 28 -16.57 -19.45 5.06
CA TRP A 28 -15.38 -19.17 5.85
C TRP A 28 -15.57 -17.79 6.48
N PRO A 29 -15.31 -17.61 7.80
CA PRO A 29 -15.29 -16.29 8.38
C PRO A 29 -14.28 -15.46 7.58
N PRO A 30 -14.52 -14.15 7.40
CA PRO A 30 -13.54 -13.29 6.77
C PRO A 30 -12.22 -13.52 7.49
N ILE A 31 -11.23 -14.07 6.79
CA ILE A 31 -9.84 -14.06 7.24
C ILE A 31 -9.63 -12.61 7.62
N LYS A 32 -9.24 -12.34 8.87
CA LYS A 32 -8.93 -10.98 9.37
C LYS A 32 -8.16 -10.29 8.26
N GLN A 33 -8.86 -9.51 7.43
CA GLN A 33 -8.24 -8.89 6.28
C GLN A 33 -7.11 -8.10 6.91
N ALA A 34 -5.86 -8.38 6.50
CA ALA A 34 -4.72 -7.64 7.01
C ALA A 34 -5.14 -6.17 6.95
N LYS A 35 -5.35 -5.57 8.14
CA LYS A 35 -6.13 -4.34 8.29
C LYS A 35 -5.52 -3.40 7.27
N LYS A 36 -6.28 -3.06 6.22
CA LYS A 36 -5.76 -2.29 5.09
C LYS A 36 -5.52 -0.90 5.65
N ILE A 37 -4.36 -0.69 6.28
CA ILE A 37 -3.93 0.63 6.71
C ILE A 37 -3.51 1.30 5.41
N LEU A 38 -4.51 1.83 4.72
CA LEU A 38 -4.29 2.77 3.64
C LEU A 38 -3.39 3.86 4.18
N LEU A 39 -2.43 4.29 3.36
CA LEU A 39 -1.51 5.37 3.72
C LEU A 39 -2.33 6.55 4.28
N PRO A 40 -2.04 6.99 5.52
CA PRO A 40 -2.65 8.18 6.11
C PRO A 40 -2.52 9.38 5.18
N ILE A 41 -3.48 10.32 5.27
CA ILE A 41 -3.51 11.51 4.40
C ILE A 41 -2.21 12.32 4.50
N ARG A 42 -1.61 12.38 5.69
CA ARG A 42 -0.28 12.94 5.93
C ARG A 42 0.50 12.01 6.84
N LEU A 43 1.74 11.74 6.46
CA LEU A 43 2.70 11.02 7.29
C LEU A 43 3.64 12.02 7.98
N PRO A 44 4.06 11.74 9.23
CA PRO A 44 5.09 12.55 9.87
C PRO A 44 6.43 12.42 9.13
N GLU A 45 7.23 13.48 9.12
CA GLU A 45 8.58 13.45 8.54
C GLU A 45 9.45 12.39 9.24
N GLY A 46 10.24 11.64 8.48
CA GLY A 46 11.10 10.59 9.01
C GLY A 46 10.37 9.26 9.25
N THR A 47 9.17 9.09 8.71
CA THR A 47 8.43 7.82 8.75
C THR A 47 9.27 6.65 8.21
N LEU A 48 10.10 6.90 7.20
CA LEU A 48 10.92 5.89 6.53
C LEU A 48 12.31 5.70 7.13
N ASP A 49 12.68 6.39 8.23
CA ASP A 49 13.98 6.24 8.90
C ASP A 49 14.27 4.79 9.35
N SER A 50 13.22 4.02 9.61
CA SER A 50 13.31 2.62 10.03
C SER A 50 12.98 1.61 8.92
N MET A 51 13.01 2.06 7.67
CA MET A 51 12.75 1.23 6.50
C MET A 51 13.77 0.09 6.39
N GLN A 52 13.26 -1.11 6.14
CA GLN A 52 14.08 -2.30 5.92
C GLN A 52 14.13 -2.65 4.44
N PHE A 53 12.95 -2.69 3.80
CA PHE A 53 12.82 -2.94 2.37
C PHE A 53 11.44 -2.50 1.89
N TRP A 54 11.25 -2.54 0.58
CA TRP A 54 9.95 -2.47 -0.05
C TRP A 54 9.86 -3.48 -1.18
N VAL A 55 8.67 -4.05 -1.35
CA VAL A 55 8.41 -5.19 -2.23
C VAL A 55 7.08 -5.00 -2.93
N TYR A 56 6.96 -5.45 -4.17
CA TYR A 56 5.65 -5.61 -4.80
C TYR A 56 5.07 -6.98 -4.44
N ASP A 57 4.01 -6.99 -3.64
CA ASP A 57 3.29 -8.19 -3.23
C ASP A 57 2.27 -8.56 -4.31
N GLU A 58 2.62 -9.54 -5.13
CA GLU A 58 1.84 -10.02 -6.27
C GLU A 58 0.48 -10.61 -5.85
N SER A 59 0.41 -11.22 -4.67
CA SER A 59 -0.81 -11.82 -4.15
C SER A 59 -1.89 -10.78 -3.85
N THR A 60 -1.47 -9.56 -3.52
CA THR A 60 -2.39 -8.45 -3.22
C THR A 60 -2.37 -7.35 -4.28
N ALA A 61 -1.46 -7.42 -5.25
CA ALA A 61 -1.18 -6.37 -6.23
C ALA A 61 -0.89 -5.01 -5.57
N LEU A 62 -0.09 -5.01 -4.50
CA LEU A 62 0.25 -3.81 -3.73
C LEU A 62 1.75 -3.73 -3.50
N THR A 63 2.28 -2.51 -3.51
CA THR A 63 3.64 -2.28 -3.02
C THR A 63 3.61 -2.15 -1.51
N VAL A 64 4.45 -2.92 -0.82
CA VAL A 64 4.56 -2.91 0.63
C VAL A 64 5.89 -2.28 1.03
N ILE A 65 5.84 -1.21 1.81
CA ILE A 65 7.01 -0.69 2.52
C ILE A 65 7.04 -1.32 3.89
N ASN A 66 8.11 -2.06 4.20
CA ASN A 66 8.29 -2.70 5.49
C ASN A 66 9.27 -1.90 6.36
N LEU A 67 8.85 -1.60 7.59
CA LEU A 67 9.61 -0.91 8.62
C LEU A 67 9.86 -1.86 9.79
N LYS A 68 10.78 -1.51 10.69
CA LYS A 68 11.10 -2.34 11.87
C LYS A 68 9.89 -2.71 12.75
N LYS A 69 8.84 -1.87 12.81
CA LYS A 69 7.69 -2.03 13.72
C LYS A 69 6.34 -1.98 13.02
N SER A 70 6.29 -1.72 11.73
CA SER A 70 5.06 -1.47 10.98
C SER A 70 5.28 -1.68 9.49
N GLN A 71 4.19 -1.71 8.74
CA GLN A 71 4.22 -1.78 7.29
C GLN A 71 3.18 -0.84 6.70
N TYR A 72 3.50 -0.28 5.53
CA TYR A 72 2.57 0.49 4.73
C TYR A 72 2.29 -0.25 3.43
N ARG A 73 1.03 -0.21 3.00
CA ARG A 73 0.61 -0.75 1.70
C ARG A 73 0.26 0.41 0.77
N ILE A 74 0.87 0.42 -0.39
CA ILE A 74 0.79 1.47 -1.41
C ILE A 74 0.08 0.87 -2.62
N VAL A 75 -1.00 1.52 -3.05
CA VAL A 75 -1.84 1.03 -4.15
C VAL A 75 -1.35 1.63 -5.46
N ASP A 76 -1.16 2.94 -5.48
CA ASP A 76 -0.75 3.69 -6.67
C ASP A 76 0.60 4.37 -6.40
N PRO A 77 1.55 4.40 -7.36
CA PRO A 77 2.77 5.21 -7.21
C PRO A 77 2.52 6.65 -6.74
N LYS A 78 1.42 7.28 -7.14
CA LYS A 78 1.03 8.64 -6.71
C LYS A 78 0.81 8.76 -5.20
N ASP A 79 0.51 7.67 -4.50
CA ASP A 79 0.41 7.69 -3.04
C ASP A 79 1.75 8.05 -2.38
N LEU A 80 2.88 7.95 -3.10
CA LEU A 80 4.18 8.43 -2.64
C LEU A 80 4.21 9.95 -2.38
N LEU A 81 3.31 10.73 -3.00
CA LEU A 81 3.19 12.18 -2.77
C LEU A 81 2.80 12.54 -1.33
N LYS A 82 2.37 11.56 -0.52
CA LYS A 82 2.01 11.74 0.89
C LYS A 82 3.21 11.73 1.84
N PHE A 83 4.39 11.36 1.35
CA PHE A 83 5.64 11.37 2.10
C PHE A 83 6.31 12.75 2.02
N GLY A 84 7.05 13.08 3.07
CA GLY A 84 7.89 14.28 3.13
C GLY A 84 9.21 14.12 2.38
N GLU A 85 10.01 15.18 2.35
CA GLU A 85 11.26 15.23 1.59
C GLU A 85 12.24 14.14 2.04
N ARG A 86 12.49 14.05 3.35
CA ARG A 86 13.45 13.13 3.95
C ARG A 86 13.07 11.68 3.66
N ASP A 87 11.79 11.39 3.73
CA ASP A 87 11.24 10.06 3.45
C ASP A 87 11.42 9.70 1.97
N ILE A 88 11.03 10.58 1.05
CA ILE A 88 11.21 10.35 -0.39
C ILE A 88 12.69 10.17 -0.74
N ARG A 89 13.59 10.95 -0.14
CA ARG A 89 15.03 10.80 -0.35
C ARG A 89 15.60 9.50 0.23
N THR A 90 14.87 8.82 1.11
CA THR A 90 15.28 7.51 1.62
C THR A 90 15.06 6.41 0.58
N LEU A 91 13.96 6.46 -0.18
CA LEU A 91 13.55 5.40 -1.11
C LEU A 91 14.60 5.00 -2.18
N PRO A 92 15.32 5.93 -2.84
CA PRO A 92 16.33 5.57 -3.85
C PRO A 92 17.46 4.67 -3.33
N HIS A 93 17.71 4.65 -2.02
CA HIS A 93 18.72 3.77 -1.41
C HIS A 93 18.27 2.30 -1.34
N PHE A 94 17.00 2.02 -1.66
CA PHE A 94 16.41 0.69 -1.64
C PHE A 94 15.82 0.37 -3.02
N GLN A 95 16.29 -0.70 -3.66
CA GLN A 95 15.64 -1.22 -4.84
C GLN A 95 14.32 -1.90 -4.45
N ILE A 96 13.25 -1.68 -5.21
CA ILE A 96 12.00 -2.40 -5.01
C ILE A 96 12.19 -3.87 -5.37
N ILE A 97 11.83 -4.75 -4.44
CA ILE A 97 11.93 -6.20 -4.61
C ILE A 97 10.72 -6.67 -5.41
N LEU A 98 10.98 -7.51 -6.41
CA LEU A 98 9.97 -8.16 -7.24
C LEU A 98 10.24 -9.67 -7.18
N GLU A 99 9.22 -10.48 -6.93
CA GLU A 99 9.37 -11.94 -6.96
C GLU A 99 9.37 -12.48 -8.40
N ASN A 100 8.58 -11.86 -9.29
CA ASN A 100 8.45 -12.21 -10.69
C ASN A 100 8.80 -11.03 -11.62
N GLU A 101 9.66 -11.28 -12.60
CA GLU A 101 10.10 -10.31 -13.61
C GLU A 101 8.95 -9.76 -14.48
N LEU A 102 7.83 -10.49 -14.58
CA LEU A 102 6.64 -9.99 -15.29
C LEU A 102 6.11 -8.66 -14.71
N PHE A 103 6.42 -8.35 -13.45
CA PHE A 103 6.02 -7.12 -12.79
C PHE A 103 7.10 -6.02 -12.79
N GLU A 104 8.16 -6.17 -13.58
CA GLU A 104 9.22 -5.16 -13.71
C GLU A 104 8.66 -3.78 -14.11
N VAL A 105 7.63 -3.75 -14.96
CA VAL A 105 6.94 -2.51 -15.37
C VAL A 105 6.33 -1.79 -14.15
N VAL A 106 5.78 -2.54 -13.20
CA VAL A 106 5.21 -1.96 -11.97
C VAL A 106 6.32 -1.39 -11.10
N GLY A 107 7.40 -2.15 -10.88
CA GLY A 107 8.57 -1.67 -10.14
C GLY A 107 9.14 -0.38 -10.75
N LYS A 108 9.30 -0.32 -12.07
CA LYS A 108 9.74 0.87 -12.81
C LYS A 108 8.80 2.06 -12.62
N ALA A 109 7.48 1.84 -12.54
CA ALA A 109 6.53 2.93 -12.30
C ALA A 109 6.73 3.58 -10.92
N PHE A 110 6.98 2.79 -9.87
CA PHE A 110 7.29 3.30 -8.54
C PHE A 110 8.63 4.05 -8.50
N THR A 111 9.69 3.45 -9.05
CA THR A 111 11.02 4.09 -9.12
C THR A 111 10.98 5.40 -9.91
N ARG A 112 10.26 5.43 -11.04
CA ARG A 112 10.07 6.65 -11.84
C ARG A 112 9.31 7.72 -11.08
N MET A 113 8.31 7.34 -10.29
CA MET A 113 7.58 8.29 -9.46
C MET A 113 8.48 8.92 -8.39
N VAL A 114 9.30 8.12 -7.70
CA VAL A 114 10.29 8.64 -6.74
C VAL A 114 11.21 9.65 -7.41
N ALA A 115 11.80 9.32 -8.56
CA ALA A 115 12.66 10.24 -9.30
C ALA A 115 11.91 11.54 -9.69
N THR A 116 10.69 11.42 -10.20
CA THR A 116 9.84 12.56 -10.58
C THR A 116 9.57 13.47 -9.38
N ILE A 117 9.25 12.89 -8.22
CA ILE A 117 9.01 13.65 -6.99
C ILE A 117 10.27 14.41 -6.56
N ILE A 118 11.44 13.77 -6.62
CA ILE A 118 12.72 14.38 -6.26
C ILE A 118 13.05 15.53 -7.21
N GLU A 119 13.01 15.30 -8.52
CA GLU A 119 13.37 16.28 -9.55
C GLU A 119 12.46 17.51 -9.52
N ARG A 120 11.16 17.29 -9.34
CA ARG A 120 10.15 18.36 -9.38
C ARG A 120 9.80 18.93 -8.01
N LYS A 121 10.44 18.44 -6.94
CA LYS A 121 10.18 18.83 -5.55
C LYS A 121 8.70 18.70 -5.14
N LEU A 122 8.09 17.53 -5.41
CA LEU A 122 6.65 17.28 -5.24
C LEU A 122 6.32 16.49 -3.97
N TRP A 123 6.77 16.96 -2.80
CA TRP A 123 6.49 16.30 -1.51
C TRP A 123 5.62 17.18 -0.60
N VAL A 124 5.08 16.58 0.46
CA VAL A 124 4.34 17.31 1.49
C VAL A 124 5.25 18.37 2.12
N GLY A 125 4.80 19.63 2.19
CA GLY A 125 5.58 20.75 2.73
C GLY A 125 6.48 21.47 1.71
N ALA A 126 6.60 20.98 0.46
CA ALA A 126 7.37 21.66 -0.59
C ALA A 126 6.82 23.05 -0.93
N PHE A 127 5.49 23.24 -0.83
CA PHE A 127 4.82 24.50 -1.12
C PHE A 127 4.79 25.49 0.06
N ASP A 128 5.04 25.02 1.29
CA ASP A 128 5.12 25.88 2.48
C ASP A 128 6.45 26.65 2.53
N GLN A 129 7.47 26.20 1.78
CA GLN A 129 8.76 26.89 1.65
C GLN A 129 8.78 27.97 0.54
N SER A 130 7.75 28.05 -0.30
CA SER A 130 7.68 29.01 -1.42
C SER A 130 7.18 30.42 -1.04
N ASN A 131 6.88 30.71 0.23
CA ASN A 131 6.26 31.99 0.63
C ASN A 131 6.85 32.62 1.90
N VAL A 132 8.14 33.01 1.90
CA VAL A 132 8.67 33.94 2.95
C VAL A 132 9.60 35.05 2.40
N HIS A 133 9.76 35.24 1.08
CA HIS A 133 10.60 36.34 0.57
C HIS A 133 10.00 37.23 -0.52
N LEU A 134 8.67 37.25 -0.65
CA LEU A 134 7.99 38.12 -1.63
C LEU A 134 6.91 39.01 -1.01
N VAL A 135 7.11 39.48 0.23
CA VAL A 135 6.43 40.68 0.73
C VAL A 135 7.39 41.39 1.69
N ASP A 136 8.40 42.04 1.15
CA ASP A 136 9.03 43.23 1.72
C ASP A 136 10.09 43.73 0.73
N LYS A 137 9.81 44.90 0.12
CA LYS A 137 10.56 45.63 -0.91
C LYS A 137 10.14 45.36 -2.35
N LEU A 138 9.12 46.08 -2.83
CA LEU A 138 9.28 47.36 -3.53
C LEU A 138 7.91 48.04 -3.70
#